data_AF-A0A6G9Y2R3-F1
#
_entry.id   AF-A0A6G9Y2R3-F1
#
_cell.length_a   1.000
_cell.length_b   1.000
_cell.length_c   1.000
_cell.angle_alpha   90.00
_cell.angle_beta   90.00
_cell.angle_gamma   90.00
#
_symmetry.space_group_name_H-M   'P 1'
#
loop_
_entity.id
_entity.type
_entity.pdbx_description
1 polymer ?
#
loop_
_entity_poly.entity_id
_entity_poly.type
_entity_poly.pdbx_seq_one_letter_code
_entity_poly.pdbx_strand_id
1 'polypeptide(L)' 'MRTVLRRLVFGAFVGTVTAIVLLVGMVVLSVAGVLFDPHGYGMFGAILGTAVLTPVGLLLWWLYVVARRH' A
#
# COMPACT_ATOMS: atom_id res chain seq x y z
N MET A 1 -11.86 16.80 17.44
CA MET A 1 -11.33 15.42 17.22
C MET A 1 -11.59 14.89 15.81
N ARG A 2 -12.81 15.01 15.26
CA ARG A 2 -13.17 14.48 13.94
C ARG A 2 -12.23 14.87 12.79
N THR A 3 -11.82 16.14 12.72
CA THR A 3 -10.89 16.63 11.68
C THR A 3 -9.50 16.01 11.80
N VAL A 4 -9.04 15.77 13.03
CA VAL A 4 -7.75 15.12 13.32
C VAL A 4 -7.81 13.66 12.91
N LEU A 5 -8.85 12.93 13.34
CA LEU A 5 -9.06 11.53 12.95
C LEU A 5 -9.13 11.36 11.42
N ARG A 6 -9.87 12.24 10.73
CA ARG A 6 -9.96 12.23 9.27
C ARG A 6 -8.60 12.45 8.59
N ARG A 7 -7.78 13.37 9.10
CA ARG A 7 -6.42 13.60 8.58
C ARG A 7 -5.50 12.41 8.84
N LEU A 8 -5.61 11.78 10.00
CA LEU A 8 -4.83 10.58 10.34
C LEU A 8 -5.19 9.40 9.43
N VAL A 9 -6.49 9.13 9.23
CA VAL A 9 -6.95 8.04 8.34
C VAL A 9 -6.50 8.30 6.90
N PHE A 10 -6.60 9.55 6.43
CA PHE A 10 -6.11 9.91 5.10
C PHE A 10 -4.59 9.77 4.99
N GLY A 11 -3.83 10.19 6.00
CA GLY A 11 -2.38 10.02 6.05
C GLY A 11 -1.98 8.55 6.02
N ALA A 12 -2.65 7.71 6.81
CA ALA A 12 -2.45 6.26 6.80
C ALA A 12 -2.76 5.67 5.41
N PHE A 13 -3.86 6.08 4.78
CA PHE A 13 -4.22 5.66 3.42
C PHE A 13 -3.11 6.01 2.41
N VAL A 14 -2.64 7.26 2.40
CA VAL A 14 -1.55 7.70 1.51
C VAL A 14 -0.26 6.92 1.77
N GLY A 15 0.06 6.65 3.05
CA GLY A 15 1.19 5.80 3.42
C GLY A 15 1.06 4.38 2.87
N THR A 16 -0.11 3.76 3.02
CA THR A 16 -0.40 2.42 2.48
C THR A 16 -0.28 2.38 0.96
N VAL A 17 -0.83 3.37 0.25
CA VAL A 17 -0.72 3.46 -1.21
C VAL A 17 0.74 3.63 -1.64
N THR A 18 1.51 4.48 -0.96
CA THR A 18 2.94 4.65 -1.23
C THR A 18 3.69 3.34 -1.07
N ALA A 19 3.43 2.60 0.01
CA ALA A 19 4.03 1.28 0.23
C ALA A 19 3.68 0.28 -0.88
N ILE A 20 2.41 0.23 -1.30
CA ILE A 20 1.98 -0.60 -2.44
C ILE A 20 2.76 -0.24 -3.70
N VAL A 21 2.88 1.04 -4.04
CA VAL A 21 3.61 1.50 -5.23
C VAL A 21 5.07 1.05 -5.19
N LEU A 22 5.74 1.15 -4.04
CA LEU A 22 7.12 0.70 -3.88
C LEU A 22 7.25 -0.82 -4.04
N LEU A 23 6.35 -1.60 -3.47
CA LEU A 23 6.35 -3.06 -3.60
C LEU A 23 6.11 -3.48 -5.06
N VAL A 24 5.12 -2.89 -5.72
CA VAL A 24 4.86 -3.13 -7.15
C VAL A 24 6.08 -2.73 -7.99
N GLY A 25 6.72 -1.61 -7.68
CA GLY A 25 7.97 -1.19 -8.32
C GLY A 25 9.08 -2.23 -8.17
N MET A 26 9.27 -2.79 -6.98
CA MET A 26 10.22 -3.89 -6.78
C MET A 26 9.88 -5.11 -7.62
N VAL A 27 8.60 -5.53 -7.68
CA VAL A 27 8.18 -6.64 -8.54
C VAL A 27 8.54 -6.37 -10.01
N VAL A 28 8.21 -5.18 -10.51
CA VAL A 28 8.48 -4.79 -11.91
C VAL A 28 9.98 -4.79 -12.19
N LEU A 29 10.79 -4.22 -11.31
CA LEU A 29 12.25 -4.16 -11.48
C LEU A 29 12.90 -5.55 -11.38
N SER A 30 12.41 -6.43 -10.51
CA SER A 30 12.87 -7.83 -10.44
C SER A 30 12.52 -8.58 -11.73
N VAL A 31 11.29 -8.45 -12.24
CA VAL A 31 10.87 -9.08 -13.52
C VAL A 31 11.68 -8.54 -14.70
N ALA A 32 12.00 -7.25 -14.71
CA ALA A 32 12.84 -6.63 -15.72
C ALA A 32 14.33 -7.02 -15.62
N GLY A 33 14.74 -7.78 -14.58
CA GLY A 33 16.12 -8.18 -14.34
C GLY A 33 17.03 -7.05 -13.84
N VAL A 34 16.45 -5.91 -13.45
CA VAL A 34 17.21 -4.75 -12.91
C VAL A 34 17.58 -5.00 -11.45
N LEU A 35 16.68 -5.58 -10.67
CA LEU A 35 16.97 -6.01 -9.31
C LEU A 35 17.60 -7.41 -9.32
N PHE A 36 18.75 -7.54 -8.67
CA PHE A 36 19.38 -8.84 -8.48
C PHE A 36 18.67 -9.64 -7.37
N ASP A 37 17.61 -10.36 -7.75
CA ASP A 37 16.81 -11.24 -6.88
C ASP A 37 16.85 -12.70 -7.39
N PRO A 38 17.99 -13.40 -7.25
CA PRO A 38 18.22 -14.72 -7.88
C PRO A 38 17.27 -15.81 -7.38
N HIS A 39 16.69 -15.65 -6.20
CA HIS A 39 15.76 -16.61 -5.59
C HIS A 39 14.30 -16.15 -5.69
N GLY A 40 14.05 -14.89 -6.10
CA GLY A 40 12.71 -14.32 -6.17
C GLY A 40 12.08 -13.97 -4.82
N TYR A 41 12.83 -13.99 -3.71
CA TYR A 41 12.26 -13.74 -2.38
C TYR A 41 11.76 -12.31 -2.22
N GLY A 42 12.49 -11.34 -2.80
CA GLY A 42 12.08 -9.94 -2.79
C GLY A 42 10.78 -9.75 -3.57
N MET A 43 10.69 -10.35 -4.76
CA MET A 43 9.50 -10.34 -5.59
C MET A 43 8.30 -11.01 -4.90
N PHE A 44 8.48 -12.22 -4.33
CA PHE A 44 7.41 -12.94 -3.63
C PHE A 44 6.90 -12.16 -2.41
N GLY A 45 7.82 -11.62 -1.60
CA GLY A 45 7.47 -10.79 -0.46
C GLY A 45 6.71 -9.53 -0.87
N ALA A 46 7.12 -8.90 -1.97
CA ALA A 46 6.45 -7.72 -2.50
C ALA A 46 5.03 -8.02 -3.02
N ILE A 47 4.82 -9.17 -3.66
CA ILE A 47 3.49 -9.62 -4.10
C ILE A 47 2.59 -9.87 -2.88
N LEU A 48 3.05 -10.64 -1.89
CA LEU A 48 2.28 -10.95 -0.69
C LEU A 48 1.96 -9.67 0.11
N GLY A 49 2.95 -8.79 0.28
CA GLY A 49 2.76 -7.49 0.94
C GLY A 49 1.73 -6.64 0.22
N THR A 50 1.79 -6.57 -1.12
CA THR A 50 0.80 -5.84 -1.92
C THR A 50 -0.60 -6.44 -1.78
N ALA A 51 -0.72 -7.77 -1.81
CA ALA A 51 -1.99 -8.48 -1.65
C ALA A 51 -2.64 -8.21 -0.28
N VAL A 52 -1.85 -8.08 0.79
CA VAL A 52 -2.33 -7.73 2.14
C VAL A 52 -2.64 -6.24 2.28
N LEU A 53 -1.79 -5.35 1.73
CA LEU A 53 -1.98 -3.91 1.87
C LEU A 53 -3.15 -3.37 1.03
N THR A 54 -3.49 -4.03 -0.08
CA THR A 54 -4.62 -3.62 -0.94
C THR A 54 -5.96 -3.56 -0.18
N PRO A 55 -6.42 -4.62 0.51
CA PRO A 55 -7.66 -4.54 1.31
C PRO A 55 -7.53 -3.54 2.47
N VAL A 56 -6.34 -3.36 3.06
CA VAL A 56 -6.10 -2.32 4.09
C VAL A 56 -6.31 -0.92 3.51
N GLY A 57 -5.77 -0.66 2.32
CA GLY A 57 -5.96 0.61 1.62
C GLY A 57 -7.43 0.88 1.30
N LEU A 58 -8.17 -0.14 0.82
CA LEU A 58 -9.61 -0.04 0.57
C LEU A 58 -10.40 0.27 1.85
N LEU A 59 -10.06 -0.39 2.96
CA LEU A 59 -10.69 -0.15 4.26
C LEU A 59 -10.43 1.29 4.75
N LEU A 60 -9.19 1.76 4.67
CA LEU A 60 -8.82 3.12 5.07
C LEU A 60 -9.52 4.17 4.21
N TRP A 61 -9.62 3.93 2.90
CA TRP A 61 -10.38 4.78 1.99
C TRP A 61 -11.86 4.84 2.39
N TRP A 62 -12.48 3.69 2.65
CA TRP A 62 -13.87 3.62 3.07
C TRP A 62 -14.10 4.38 4.38
N LEU A 63 -13.25 4.18 5.39
CA LEU A 63 -13.29 4.90 6.65
C LEU A 63 -13.15 6.42 6.47
N TYR A 64 -12.26 6.86 5.58
CA TYR A 64 -12.10 8.28 5.25
C TYR A 64 -13.39 8.86 4.64
N VAL A 65 -14.00 8.14 3.69
CA VAL A 65 -15.25 8.57 3.03
C VAL A 65 -16.39 8.66 4.03
N VAL A 66 -16.56 7.66 4.90
CA VAL A 66 -17.60 7.66 5.94
C VAL A 66 -17.37 8.82 6.91
N ALA A 67 -16.13 9.02 7.38
CA ALA A 67 -15.79 10.11 8.31
C ALA A 67 -15.97 11.50 7.69
N ARG A 68 -15.88 11.62 6.35
CA ARG A 68 -16.14 12.85 5.59
C ARG A 68 -17.63 13.11 5.37
N ARG A 69 -18.45 12.06 5.22
CA ARG A 69 -19.88 12.20 4.86
C ARG A 69 -20.79 12.43 6.06
N HIS A 70 -20.49 11.79 7.18
CA HIS A 70 -21.19 12.09 8.44
C HIS A 70 -20.71 13.42 9.00
#